data_AF-A0A954M2S4-F1
#
_entry.id   AF-A0A954M2S4-F1
#
_cell.length_a   1.000
_cell.length_b   1.000
_cell.length_c   1.000
_cell.angle_alpha   90.00
_cell.angle_beta   90.00
_cell.angle_gamma   90.00
#
_symmetry.space_group_name_H-M   'P 1'
#
loop_
_entity.id
_entity.type
_entity.pdbx_description
1 polymer ?
#
loop_
_entity_poly.entity_id
_entity_poly.type
_entity_poly.pdbx_seq_one_letter_code
_entity_poly.pdbx_strand_id
1 'polypeptide(L)'
;MAPYSDSPSGVLERTAPATAPQEHHVTKPSTKALERQELLDAFAPSQLRWGNLSWVVMTFIIGMHVAALAAPFFFTWSGLVVALLLHWATCSIGVCLAYHRCLSHKSLKLRNPAKFIATYFGVISG
;
A
#
# COMPACT_ATOMS: atom_id res chain seq x y z
N MET A 1 56.71 -32.50 26.65
CA MET A 1 57.65 -32.14 25.59
C MET A 1 57.31 -30.72 25.12
N ALA A 2 57.92 -29.71 25.74
CA ALA A 2 58.17 -28.40 25.15
C ALA A 2 59.63 -28.44 24.65
N PRO A 3 60.11 -27.66 23.65
CA PRO A 3 59.84 -26.23 23.48
C PRO A 3 59.82 -25.71 22.01
N TYR A 4 59.42 -24.46 21.77
CA TYR A 4 60.20 -23.48 20.99
C TYR A 4 59.50 -22.11 21.02
N SER A 5 60.06 -21.24 21.84
CA SER A 5 59.93 -19.79 21.78
C SER A 5 60.62 -19.26 20.52
N ASP A 6 59.99 -18.31 19.84
CA ASP A 6 60.69 -17.09 19.39
C ASP A 6 59.69 -15.96 19.10
N SER A 7 59.80 -14.90 19.90
CA SER A 7 59.50 -13.50 19.54
C SER A 7 60.87 -12.82 19.27
N PRO A 8 61.01 -11.50 18.95
CA PRO A 8 60.05 -10.45 18.57
C PRO A 8 60.55 -9.57 17.38
N SER A 9 59.66 -8.76 16.79
CA SER A 9 59.95 -7.44 16.18
C SER A 9 58.63 -6.97 15.53
N GLY A 10 57.84 -6.11 16.17
CA GLY A 10 58.18 -4.74 16.47
C GLY A 10 57.28 -3.88 15.57
N VAL A 11 56.62 -2.89 16.17
CA VAL A 11 55.88 -1.81 15.46
C VAL A 11 54.57 -2.34 14.86
N LEU A 12 53.40 -2.19 15.50
CA LEU A 12 52.73 -0.91 15.71
C LEU A 12 51.88 -0.94 16.98
N GLU A 13 52.42 -0.29 17.99
CA GLU A 13 51.67 0.40 19.03
C GLU A 13 50.59 1.27 18.37
N ARG A 14 49.34 0.80 18.35
CA ARG A 14 48.18 1.71 18.27
C ARG A 14 47.77 1.98 19.70
N THR A 15 48.48 2.93 20.29
CA THR A 15 48.09 3.68 21.47
C THR A 15 46.59 3.90 21.40
N ALA A 16 45.86 3.33 22.35
CA ALA A 16 44.48 3.69 22.59
C ALA A 16 44.46 5.20 22.88
N PRO A 17 43.79 6.03 22.06
CA PRO A 17 43.45 7.34 22.55
C PRO A 17 42.27 7.13 23.51
N ALA A 18 42.53 7.30 24.79
CA ALA A 18 41.51 7.67 25.76
C ALA A 18 40.89 9.00 25.29
N THR A 19 39.92 8.92 24.37
CA THR A 19 39.20 10.09 23.84
C THR A 19 37.81 10.10 24.47
N ALA A 20 37.71 10.96 25.50
CA ALA A 20 36.51 11.65 25.98
C ALA A 20 35.31 10.79 26.45
N PRO A 21 34.47 11.30 27.38
CA PRO A 21 33.08 10.86 27.42
C PRO A 21 32.57 11.00 25.99
N GLN A 22 32.08 9.91 25.40
CA GLN A 22 31.28 10.00 24.19
C GLN A 22 30.07 10.85 24.57
N GLU A 23 30.18 12.17 24.39
CA GLU A 23 29.02 13.02 24.26
C GLU A 23 28.21 12.37 23.16
N HIS A 24 27.11 11.76 23.59
CA HIS A 24 26.04 11.29 22.73
C HIS A 24 25.61 12.52 21.93
N HIS A 25 26.26 12.72 20.78
CA HIS A 25 25.86 13.73 19.82
C HIS A 25 24.48 13.29 19.39
N VAL A 26 23.47 13.92 19.99
CA VAL A 26 22.07 13.82 19.60
C VAL A 26 22.01 14.52 18.24
N THR A 27 22.50 13.84 17.21
CA THR A 27 22.33 14.27 15.83
C THR A 27 20.83 14.20 15.60
N LYS A 28 20.18 15.38 15.54
CA LYS A 28 18.73 15.46 15.34
C LYS A 28 18.39 14.57 14.13
N PRO A 29 17.47 13.60 14.29
CA PRO A 29 17.14 12.68 13.21
C PRO A 29 16.76 13.50 11.98
N SER A 30 17.40 13.19 10.85
CA SER A 30 17.15 13.85 9.56
C SER A 30 15.65 13.85 9.25
N THR A 31 15.09 14.94 8.73
CA THR A 31 13.65 15.08 8.44
C THR A 31 13.08 13.91 7.64
N LYS A 32 13.85 13.40 6.67
CA LYS A 32 13.48 12.21 5.88
C LYS A 32 13.41 10.93 6.71
N ALA A 33 14.27 10.81 7.73
CA ALA A 33 14.22 9.70 8.66
C ALA A 33 12.96 9.79 9.54
N LEU A 34 12.57 10.99 9.99
CA LEU A 34 11.33 11.20 10.73
C LEU A 34 10.07 10.91 9.89
N GLU A 35 10.00 11.44 8.67
CA GLU A 35 8.89 11.16 7.73
C GLU A 35 8.77 9.65 7.43
N ARG A 36 9.91 8.97 7.27
CA ARG A 36 9.93 7.51 7.08
C ARG A 36 9.42 6.78 8.31
N GLN A 37 9.80 7.21 9.51
CA GLN A 37 9.32 6.61 10.76
C GLN A 37 7.80 6.81 10.90
N GLU A 38 7.29 8.01 10.60
CA GLU A 38 5.85 8.30 10.64
C GLU A 38 5.05 7.44 9.64
N LEU A 39 5.58 7.25 8.42
CA LEU A 39 4.98 6.32 7.45
C LEU A 39 5.01 4.87 7.94
N LEU A 40 6.11 4.43 8.54
CA LEU A 40 6.23 3.08 9.09
C LEU A 40 5.26 2.87 10.27
N ASP A 41 5.04 3.89 11.09
CA ASP A 41 4.10 3.87 12.20
C ASP A 41 2.64 3.80 11.72
N ALA A 42 2.33 4.41 10.58
CA ALA A 42 1.01 4.30 9.95
C ALA A 42 0.71 2.86 9.45
N PHE A 43 1.74 2.09 9.08
CA PHE A 43 1.62 0.68 8.68
C PHE A 43 1.91 -0.31 9.82
N ALA A 44 2.18 0.17 11.03
CA ALA A 44 2.49 -0.69 12.17
C ALA A 44 1.30 -1.61 12.48
N PRO A 45 1.53 -2.88 12.86
CA PRO A 45 0.45 -3.82 13.17
C PRO A 45 -0.42 -3.36 14.37
N SER A 46 0.07 -2.42 15.17
CA SER A 46 -0.70 -1.74 16.22
C SER A 46 -1.87 -0.91 15.68
N GLN A 47 -1.88 -0.54 14.40
CA GLN A 47 -2.98 0.15 13.73
C GLN A 47 -4.11 -0.78 13.27
N LEU A 48 -3.88 -2.10 13.25
CA LEU A 48 -4.87 -3.14 12.90
C LEU A 48 -5.84 -3.42 14.07
N ARG A 49 -6.38 -2.35 14.66
CA ARG A 49 -7.33 -2.44 15.76
C ARG A 49 -8.74 -2.45 15.22
N TRP A 50 -9.61 -3.26 15.81
CA TRP A 50 -11.04 -3.32 15.47
C TRP A 50 -11.74 -1.95 15.53
N GLY A 51 -11.26 -1.02 16.38
CA GLY A 51 -11.76 0.35 16.46
C GLY A 51 -11.32 1.28 15.32
N ASN A 52 -10.31 0.92 14.54
CA ASN A 52 -9.84 1.69 13.37
C ASN A 52 -10.55 1.27 12.07
N LEU A 53 -11.41 0.24 12.12
CA LEU A 53 -12.21 -0.13 10.96
C LEU A 53 -13.30 0.91 10.71
N SER A 54 -13.41 1.35 9.46
CA SER A 54 -14.56 2.12 9.01
C SER A 54 -15.78 1.21 9.02
N TRP A 55 -16.64 1.37 10.04
CA TRP A 55 -17.87 0.61 10.19
C TRP A 55 -18.78 0.73 8.96
N VAL A 56 -18.80 1.90 8.32
CA VAL A 56 -19.57 2.14 7.09
C VAL A 56 -19.12 1.19 5.97
N VAL A 57 -17.81 1.11 5.72
CA VAL A 57 -17.24 0.22 4.70
C VAL A 57 -17.48 -1.24 5.08
N MET A 58 -17.28 -1.59 6.34
CA MET A 58 -17.48 -2.96 6.82
C MET A 58 -18.93 -3.42 6.63
N THR A 59 -19.92 -2.62 7.03
CA THR A 59 -21.34 -2.94 6.84
C THR A 59 -21.72 -3.02 5.36
N PHE A 60 -21.18 -2.13 4.53
CA PHE A 60 -21.45 -2.14 3.09
C PHE A 60 -20.91 -3.40 2.42
N ILE A 61 -19.66 -3.77 2.70
CA ILE A 61 -19.03 -4.99 2.16
C ILE A 61 -19.78 -6.24 2.63
N ILE A 62 -20.13 -6.34 3.92
CA ILE A 62 -20.92 -7.45 4.45
C ILE A 62 -22.28 -7.52 3.74
N GLY A 63 -22.98 -6.39 3.58
CA GLY A 63 -24.25 -6.31 2.88
C GLY A 63 -24.17 -6.81 1.43
N MET A 64 -23.12 -6.44 0.69
CA MET A 64 -22.90 -6.95 -0.67
C MET A 64 -22.67 -8.46 -0.72
N HIS A 65 -21.94 -9.03 0.24
CA HIS A 65 -21.73 -10.48 0.30
C HIS A 65 -23.01 -11.23 0.65
N VAL A 66 -23.84 -10.69 1.55
CA VAL A 66 -25.16 -11.26 1.85
C VAL A 66 -26.08 -11.16 0.63
N ALA A 67 -26.05 -10.06 -0.12
CA ALA A 67 -26.77 -9.94 -1.38
C ALA A 67 -26.29 -10.96 -2.43
N ALA A 68 -24.99 -11.27 -2.49
CA ALA A 68 -24.45 -12.33 -3.33
C ALA A 68 -24.93 -13.73 -2.90
N LEU A 69 -25.09 -13.97 -1.60
CA LEU A 69 -25.69 -15.22 -1.07
C LEU A 69 -27.21 -15.30 -1.33
N ALA A 70 -27.88 -14.16 -1.51
CA ALA A 70 -29.28 -14.09 -1.91
C ALA A 70 -29.51 -14.30 -3.43
N ALA A 71 -28.44 -14.27 -4.24
CA ALA A 71 -28.49 -14.43 -5.69
C ALA A 71 -29.21 -15.70 -6.21
N PRO A 72 -29.08 -16.91 -5.61
CA PRO A 72 -29.77 -18.09 -6.11
C PRO A 72 -31.29 -18.05 -5.88
N PHE A 73 -31.79 -17.21 -4.96
CA PHE A 73 -33.22 -17.13 -4.65
C PHE A 73 -33.99 -16.15 -5.56
N PHE A 74 -33.31 -15.19 -6.17
CA PHE A 74 -33.90 -14.19 -7.09
C PHE A 74 -33.43 -14.37 -8.54
N PHE A 75 -33.00 -15.59 -8.88
CA PHE A 75 -32.37 -15.88 -10.16
C PHE A 75 -33.34 -15.73 -11.34
N THR A 76 -33.16 -14.67 -12.11
CA THR A 76 -33.79 -14.47 -13.42
C THR A 76 -32.71 -14.34 -14.49
N TRP A 77 -32.90 -15.01 -15.63
CA TRP A 77 -31.96 -14.99 -16.74
C TRP A 77 -31.68 -13.57 -17.26
N SER A 78 -32.69 -12.69 -17.25
CA SER A 78 -32.51 -11.28 -17.64
C SER A 78 -31.63 -10.52 -16.64
N GLY A 79 -31.81 -10.76 -15.34
CA GLY A 79 -31.02 -10.12 -14.29
C GLY A 79 -29.56 -10.56 -14.29
N LEU A 80 -29.29 -11.83 -14.59
CA LEU A 80 -27.93 -12.34 -14.75
C LEU A 80 -27.19 -11.62 -15.90
N VAL A 81 -27.85 -11.50 -17.06
CA VAL A 81 -27.26 -10.83 -18.23
C VAL A 81 -27.01 -9.35 -17.94
N VAL A 82 -27.96 -8.65 -17.32
CA VAL A 82 -27.80 -7.24 -16.94
C VAL A 82 -26.66 -7.07 -15.93
N ALA A 83 -26.57 -7.92 -14.91
CA ALA A 83 -25.50 -7.89 -13.92
C ALA A 83 -24.12 -8.12 -14.56
N LEU A 84 -23.99 -9.10 -15.46
CA LEU A 84 -22.75 -9.37 -16.19
C LEU A 84 -22.34 -8.22 -17.11
N LEU A 85 -23.29 -7.67 -17.87
CA LEU A 85 -23.03 -6.54 -18.76
C LEU A 85 -22.62 -5.29 -17.98
N LEU A 86 -23.34 -4.96 -16.90
CA LEU A 86 -23.04 -3.82 -16.07
C LEU A 86 -21.71 -4.01 -15.33
N HIS A 87 -21.42 -5.21 -14.83
CA HIS A 87 -20.14 -5.54 -14.21
C HIS A 87 -18.99 -5.41 -15.21
N TRP A 88 -19.13 -5.97 -16.41
CA TRP A 88 -18.12 -5.86 -17.45
C TRP A 88 -17.88 -4.41 -17.87
N ALA A 89 -18.94 -3.63 -18.09
CA ALA A 89 -18.83 -2.21 -18.45
C ALA A 89 -18.16 -1.39 -17.33
N THR A 90 -18.56 -1.60 -16.08
CA THR A 90 -18.05 -0.84 -14.93
C THR A 90 -16.60 -1.21 -14.59
N CYS A 91 -16.27 -2.50 -14.60
CA CYS A 91 -14.92 -2.98 -14.27
C CYS A 91 -13.92 -2.73 -15.40
N SER A 92 -14.31 -2.99 -16.66
CA SER A 92 -13.41 -2.84 -17.82
C SER A 92 -13.32 -1.39 -18.30
N ILE A 93 -14.45 -0.71 -18.54
CA ILE A 93 -14.45 0.66 -19.07
C ILE A 93 -14.27 1.68 -17.95
N GLY A 94 -14.96 1.51 -16.82
CA GLY A 94 -14.86 2.42 -15.67
C GLY A 94 -13.49 2.36 -14.99
N VAL A 95 -13.16 1.24 -14.34
CA VAL A 95 -11.93 1.14 -13.52
C VAL A 95 -10.66 1.06 -14.39
N CYS A 96 -10.60 0.12 -15.35
CA CYS A 96 -9.37 -0.10 -16.12
C CYS A 96 -9.10 1.01 -17.15
N LEU A 97 -10.13 1.54 -17.82
CA LEU A 97 -9.93 2.59 -18.83
C LEU A 97 -9.95 4.00 -18.24
N ALA A 98 -10.95 4.33 -17.40
CA ALA A 98 -11.10 5.69 -16.87
C ALA A 98 -10.11 5.98 -15.72
N TYR A 99 -10.07 5.14 -14.68
CA TYR A 99 -9.19 5.38 -13.51
C TYR A 99 -7.72 5.07 -13.81
N HIS A 100 -7.44 3.86 -14.31
CA HIS A 100 -6.06 3.39 -14.45
C HIS A 100 -5.31 4.08 -15.61
N ARG A 101 -5.95 4.24 -16.77
CA ARG A 101 -5.27 4.71 -17.99
C ARG A 101 -5.35 6.22 -18.22
N CYS A 102 -6.48 6.83 -17.90
CA CYS A 102 -6.68 8.28 -18.09
C CYS A 102 -6.24 9.12 -16.89
N LEU A 103 -6.45 8.66 -15.65
CA LEU A 103 -6.15 9.45 -14.45
C LEU A 103 -4.71 9.24 -13.95
N SER A 104 -4.27 7.98 -13.87
CA SER A 104 -2.98 7.64 -13.26
C SER A 104 -1.80 7.82 -14.23
N HIS A 105 -1.94 7.39 -15.48
CA HIS A 105 -0.87 7.51 -16.49
C HIS A 105 -1.06 8.67 -17.48
N LYS A 106 -2.21 9.38 -17.46
CA LYS A 106 -2.60 10.41 -18.45
C LYS A 106 -2.27 10.05 -19.91
N SER A 107 -2.30 8.76 -20.25
CA SER A 107 -1.71 8.24 -21.49
C SER A 107 -2.68 8.32 -22.67
N LEU A 108 -3.98 8.37 -22.40
CA LEU A 108 -5.01 8.41 -23.44
C LEU A 108 -5.81 9.72 -23.42
N LYS A 109 -5.75 10.47 -24.52
CA LYS A 109 -6.65 11.59 -24.81
C LYS A 109 -7.89 11.04 -25.53
N LEU A 110 -8.89 10.59 -24.77
CA LEU A 110 -10.18 10.18 -25.34
C LEU A 110 -10.92 11.40 -25.94
N ARG A 111 -11.52 11.22 -27.12
CA ARG A 111 -12.48 12.18 -27.69
C ARG A 111 -13.63 12.44 -26.70
N ASN A 112 -14.11 13.68 -26.63
CA ASN A 112 -15.10 14.17 -25.64
C ASN A 112 -16.22 13.17 -25.27
N PRO A 113 -16.93 12.50 -26.20
CA PRO A 113 -17.99 11.55 -25.84
C PRO A 113 -17.48 10.28 -25.14
N ALA A 114 -16.36 9.71 -25.61
CA ALA A 114 -15.78 8.51 -25.01
C ALA A 114 -15.25 8.81 -23.59
N LYS A 115 -14.72 10.01 -23.38
CA LYS A 115 -14.31 10.47 -22.05
C LYS A 115 -15.50 10.62 -21.10
N PHE A 116 -16.62 11.15 -21.59
CA PHE A 116 -17.86 11.25 -20.81
C PHE A 116 -18.39 9.89 -20.40
N ILE A 117 -18.48 8.94 -21.34
CA ILE A 117 -18.96 7.58 -21.06
C ILE A 117 -18.02 6.87 -20.07
N ALA A 118 -16.70 6.94 -20.29
CA ALA A 118 -15.72 6.33 -19.40
C ALA A 118 -15.75 6.92 -17.99
N THR A 119 -15.84 8.25 -17.85
CA THR A 119 -15.97 8.90 -16.53
C THR A 119 -17.31 8.57 -15.88
N TYR A 120 -18.41 8.50 -16.63
CA TYR A 120 -19.72 8.12 -16.10
C TYR A 120 -19.69 6.71 -15.51
N PHE A 121 -19.21 5.72 -16.26
CA PHE A 121 -18.99 4.37 -15.73
C PHE A 121 -17.97 4.33 -14.59
N GLY A 122 -16.95 5.19 -14.61
CA GLY A 122 -15.99 5.33 -13.52
C GLY A 122 -16.59 5.90 -12.22
N VAL A 123 -17.53 6.83 -12.32
CA VAL A 123 -18.27 7.39 -11.18
C VAL A 123 -19.25 6.38 -10.61
N ILE A 124 -19.93 5.61 -11.47
CA ILE A 124 -20.83 4.54 -11.01
C ILE A 124 -20.04 3.37 -10.36
N SER A 125 -18.76 3.24 -10.69
CA SER A 125 -17.88 2.21 -10.13
C SER A 125 -17.34 2.51 -8.72
N GLY A 126 -17.60 3.71 -8.17
CA GLY A 126 -17.07 4.19 -6.90
C GLY A 126 -18.08 4.13 -5.77
#